data_AF-A0A420ERM0-F1
#
_entry.id   AF-A0A420ERM0-F1
#
_cell.length_a   1.000
_cell.length_b   1.000
_cell.length_c   1.000
_cell.angle_alpha   90.00
_cell.angle_beta   90.00
_cell.angle_gamma   90.00
#
_symmetry.space_group_name_H-M   'P 1'
#
loop_
_entity.id
_entity.type
_entity.pdbx_description
1 polymer ?
#
loop_
_entity_poly.entity_id
_entity_poly.type
_entity_poly.pdbx_seq_one_letter_code
_entity_poly.pdbx_strand_id
1 'polypeptide(L)'
;MAFMDLPLDAPEKPNKGKEGGACNRRSCQAEPANWYNHGSNHWYCSDCRRDIEFDNFNLRDWQTNWQPHVGHPMFETREMMNERERSK
;
A
#
# COMPACT_ATOMS: atom_id res chain seq x y z
N MET A 1 18.64 4.93 -15.56
CA MET A 1 17.24 4.67 -15.96
C MET A 1 16.94 3.24 -15.56
N ALA A 2 16.14 3.01 -14.52
CA ALA A 2 15.73 1.67 -14.14
C ALA A 2 14.66 1.20 -15.14
N PHE A 3 14.79 -0.03 -15.62
CA PHE A 3 13.82 -0.65 -16.50
C PHE A 3 12.45 -0.69 -15.80
N MET A 4 11.39 -0.20 -16.45
CA MET A 4 9.96 -0.32 -16.08
C MET A 4 9.25 0.83 -15.35
N ASP A 5 9.74 2.07 -15.38
CA ASP A 5 8.89 3.22 -15.02
C ASP A 5 8.14 3.73 -16.26
N LEU A 6 6.80 3.63 -16.26
CA LEU A 6 5.95 4.21 -17.30
C LEU A 6 5.97 5.76 -17.22
N PRO A 7 5.77 6.47 -18.34
CA PRO A 7 5.57 7.93 -18.34
C PRO A 7 4.47 8.36 -17.35
N LEU A 8 4.62 9.54 -16.73
CA LEU A 8 3.66 10.06 -15.73
C LEU A 8 2.25 10.34 -16.28
N ASP A 9 2.11 10.34 -17.60
CA ASP A 9 0.91 10.53 -18.43
C ASP A 9 0.39 9.24 -19.07
N ALA A 10 1.05 8.09 -18.83
CA ALA A 10 0.56 6.81 -19.31
C ALA A 10 -0.85 6.54 -18.75
N PRO A 11 -1.80 6.07 -19.58
CA PRO A 11 -3.14 5.73 -19.12
C PRO A 11 -3.08 4.73 -17.96
N GLU A 12 -3.79 5.03 -16.87
CA GLU A 12 -3.86 4.14 -15.73
C GLU A 12 -4.75 2.93 -16.04
N LYS A 13 -4.37 1.75 -15.54
CA LYS A 13 -5.24 0.57 -15.65
C LYS A 13 -6.56 0.82 -14.89
N PRO A 14 -7.70 0.31 -15.39
CA PRO A 14 -9.02 0.53 -14.78
C PRO A 14 -9.20 -0.12 -13.39
N ASN A 15 -8.28 -1.00 -13.00
CA ASN A 15 -8.23 -1.70 -11.72
C ASN A 15 -7.19 -1.09 -10.75
N LYS A 16 -6.66 0.11 -11.01
CA LYS A 16 -5.68 0.77 -10.14
C LYS A 16 -6.22 1.02 -8.74
N GLY A 17 -5.41 0.73 -7.74
CA GLY A 17 -5.71 0.89 -6.32
C GLY A 17 -6.75 -0.08 -5.76
N LYS A 18 -7.18 -1.09 -6.53
CA LYS A 18 -8.13 -2.13 -6.10
C LYS A 18 -7.41 -3.38 -5.60
N GLU A 19 -8.06 -4.10 -4.69
CA GLU A 19 -7.58 -5.39 -4.17
C GLU A 19 -7.35 -6.38 -5.32
N GLY A 20 -6.15 -6.96 -5.37
CA GLY A 20 -5.72 -7.86 -6.46
C GLY A 20 -5.53 -7.17 -7.82
N GLY A 21 -5.80 -5.86 -7.92
CA GLY A 21 -5.64 -5.05 -9.12
C GLY A 21 -4.26 -4.41 -9.24
N ALA A 22 -4.18 -3.30 -9.97
CA ALA A 22 -2.94 -2.56 -10.20
C ALA A 22 -2.57 -1.67 -9.00
N CYS A 23 -1.27 -1.54 -8.73
CA CYS A 23 -0.75 -0.73 -7.63
C CYS A 23 -1.21 0.73 -7.70
N ASN A 24 -1.59 1.31 -6.56
CA ASN A 24 -2.05 2.70 -6.47
C ASN A 24 -0.96 3.76 -6.70
N ARG A 25 0.33 3.43 -6.57
CA ARG A 25 1.42 4.40 -6.82
C ARG A 25 1.34 4.90 -8.26
N ARG A 26 1.30 6.21 -8.49
CA ARG A 26 1.08 6.81 -9.83
C ARG A 26 2.03 6.24 -10.90
N SER A 27 3.33 6.13 -10.59
CA SER A 27 4.34 5.60 -11.52
C SER A 27 4.33 4.07 -11.67
N CYS A 28 3.56 3.33 -10.87
CA CYS A 28 3.54 1.88 -10.84
C CYS A 28 2.20 1.33 -11.38
N GLN A 29 2.26 0.38 -12.29
CA GLN A 29 1.08 -0.36 -12.79
C GLN A 29 1.18 -1.87 -12.48
N ALA A 30 2.05 -2.25 -11.53
CA ALA A 30 2.30 -3.63 -11.16
C ALA A 30 1.08 -4.28 -10.50
N GLU A 31 0.93 -5.58 -10.75
CA GLU A 31 -0.11 -6.44 -10.20
C GLU A 31 0.55 -7.69 -9.61
N PRO A 32 0.00 -8.30 -8.56
CA PRO A 32 -1.23 -7.92 -7.85
C PRO A 32 -0.99 -6.91 -6.71
N ALA A 33 -1.98 -6.05 -6.46
CA ALA A 33 -2.01 -5.13 -5.33
C ALA A 33 -2.67 -5.79 -4.10
N ASN A 34 -1.86 -6.45 -3.28
CA ASN A 34 -2.29 -7.25 -2.13
C ASN A 34 -2.08 -6.59 -0.76
N TRP A 35 -1.55 -5.37 -0.74
CA TRP A 35 -1.28 -4.63 0.50
C TRP A 35 -2.17 -3.40 0.60
N TYR A 36 -3.09 -3.40 1.56
CA TYR A 36 -3.96 -2.28 1.84
C TYR A 36 -3.24 -1.24 2.68
N ASN A 37 -3.15 0.01 2.20
CA ASN A 37 -2.61 1.13 2.95
C ASN A 37 -3.73 1.84 3.72
N HIS A 38 -3.60 1.90 5.04
CA HIS A 38 -4.62 2.53 5.91
C HIS A 38 -4.63 4.07 5.87
N GLY A 39 -3.53 4.70 5.45
CA GLY A 39 -3.47 6.16 5.29
C GLY A 39 -4.16 6.68 4.03
N SER A 40 -4.16 5.89 2.96
CA SER A 40 -4.75 6.25 1.65
C SER A 40 -6.01 5.46 1.29
N ASN A 41 -6.34 4.40 2.04
CA ASN A 41 -7.46 3.49 1.77
C ASN A 41 -7.42 2.83 0.38
N HIS A 42 -6.22 2.52 -0.10
CA HIS A 42 -5.98 1.92 -1.42
C HIS A 42 -5.00 0.74 -1.35
N TRP A 43 -4.99 -0.08 -2.40
CA TRP A 43 -4.15 -1.27 -2.51
C TRP A 43 -2.87 -1.02 -3.30
N TYR A 44 -1.77 -1.63 -2.84
CA TYR A 44 -0.43 -1.51 -3.40
C TYR A 44 0.21 -2.88 -3.60
N CYS A 45 1.16 -2.94 -4.54
CA CYS A 45 2.03 -4.11 -4.68
C CYS A 45 3.06 -4.18 -3.55
N SER A 46 3.67 -5.35 -3.37
CA SER A 46 4.66 -5.59 -2.31
C SER A 46 5.88 -4.65 -2.39
N ASP A 47 6.34 -4.31 -3.60
CA ASP A 47 7.48 -3.40 -3.78
C ASP A 47 7.16 -1.98 -3.33
N CYS A 48 6.01 -1.44 -3.75
CA CYS A 48 5.59 -0.11 -3.32
C CYS A 48 5.27 -0.08 -1.83
N ARG A 49 4.71 -1.15 -1.27
CA ARG A 49 4.53 -1.29 0.18
C ARG A 49 5.87 -1.18 0.90
N ARG A 50 6.91 -1.88 0.44
CA ARG A 50 8.25 -1.81 1.04
C ARG A 50 8.82 -0.39 0.99
N ASP A 51 8.73 0.25 -0.18
CA ASP A 51 9.27 1.60 -0.37
C ASP A 51 8.53 2.65 0.47
N ILE A 52 7.21 2.50 0.64
CA ILE A 52 6.38 3.48 1.35
C ILE A 52 6.38 3.23 2.86
N GLU A 53 6.09 2.00 3.31
CA GLU A 53 5.95 1.69 4.73
C GLU A 53 7.24 1.88 5.50
N PHE A 54 8.37 1.49 4.90
CA PHE A 54 9.68 1.51 5.55
C PHE A 54 10.53 2.72 5.16
N ASP A 55 9.98 3.67 4.41
CA ASP A 55 10.61 4.99 4.33
C ASP A 55 10.65 5.61 5.73
N ASN A 56 11.79 6.19 6.10
CA ASN A 56 12.05 6.69 7.45
C ASN A 56 10.99 7.69 7.93
N PHE A 57 10.49 8.53 7.03
CA PHE A 57 9.48 9.53 7.39
C PHE A 57 8.13 8.87 7.64
N ASN A 58 7.67 8.05 6.70
CA ASN A 58 6.38 7.36 6.79
C ASN A 58 6.31 6.40 7.98
N LEU A 59 7.37 5.60 8.19
CA LEU A 59 7.44 4.66 9.29
C LEU A 59 7.37 5.38 10.64
N ARG A 60 8.16 6.44 10.81
CA ARG A 60 8.20 7.23 12.04
C ARG A 60 6.86 7.90 12.31
N ASP A 61 6.26 8.53 11.29
CA ASP A 61 4.96 9.18 11.43
C ASP A 61 3.89 8.16 11.86
N TRP A 62 3.83 7.01 11.19
CA TRP A 62 2.87 5.96 11.53
C TRP A 62 3.04 5.45 12.95
N GLN A 63 4.26 5.09 13.34
CA GLN A 63 4.54 4.55 14.68
C GLN A 63 4.28 5.56 15.80
N THR A 64 4.51 6.84 15.53
CA THR A 64 4.35 7.90 16.55
C THR A 64 2.90 8.36 16.65
N ASN A 65 2.23 8.59 15.52
CA ASN A 65 0.98 9.34 15.46
C ASN A 65 -0.25 8.48 15.19
N TRP A 66 -0.12 7.27 14.65
CA TRP A 66 -1.26 6.48 14.17
C TRP A 66 -1.36 5.13 14.86
N GLN A 67 -0.30 4.33 14.80
CA GLN A 67 -0.24 2.98 15.34
C GLN A 67 -0.67 2.86 16.82
N PRO A 68 -0.34 3.80 17.73
CA PRO A 68 -0.79 3.74 19.12
C PRO A 68 -2.31 3.84 19.28
N HIS A 69 -3.01 4.47 18.34
CA HIS A 69 -4.45 4.68 18.39
C HIS A 69 -5.23 3.62 17.63
N VAL A 70 -4.69 3.16 16.48
CA VAL A 70 -5.39 2.21 15.60
C VAL A 70 -4.98 0.76 15.85
N GLY A 71 -3.82 0.52 16.48
CA GLY A 71 -3.37 -0.81 16.88
C GLY A 71 -2.91 -1.71 15.73
N HIS A 72 -2.53 -1.14 14.58
CA HIS A 72 -2.12 -1.89 13.40
C HIS A 72 -1.04 -1.18 12.57
N PRO A 73 -0.28 -1.92 11.74
CA PRO A 73 0.72 -1.33 10.85
C PRO A 73 0.07 -0.50 9.73
N MET A 74 0.89 0.25 9.01
CA MET A 74 0.44 1.12 7.91
C MET A 74 -0.15 0.32 6.76
N PHE A 75 0.43 -0.85 6.47
CA PHE A 75 -0.11 -1.78 5.50
C PHE A 75 -0.44 -3.12 6.11
N GLU A 76 -1.53 -3.72 5.63
CA GLU A 76 -1.95 -5.08 5.97
C GLU A 76 -2.43 -5.80 4.71
N THR A 77 -2.30 -7.13 4.67
CA THR A 77 -3.03 -7.93 3.69
C THR A 77 -4.49 -8.09 4.13
N ARG A 78 -5.32 -8.61 3.22
CA ARG A 78 -6.71 -8.97 3.56
C ARG A 78 -6.78 -9.97 4.71
N GLU A 79 -5.91 -10.98 4.69
CA GLU A 79 -5.83 -12.00 5.72
C GLU A 79 -5.50 -11.39 7.08
N MET A 80 -4.51 -10.49 7.16
CA MET A 80 -4.15 -9.79 8.40
C MET A 80 -5.31 -8.96 8.97
N MET A 81 -6.02 -8.23 8.11
CA MET A 81 -7.20 -7.45 8.53
C MET A 81 -8.29 -8.38 9.11
N ASN A 82 -8.59 -9.48 8.42
CA ASN A 82 -9.57 -10.46 8.86
C ASN A 82 -9.17 -11.15 10.18
N GLU A 83 -7.89 -11.47 10.37
CA GLU A 83 -7.36 -12.05 11.61
C GLU A 83 -7.51 -11.09 12.79
N ARG A 84 -7.23 -9.80 12.57
CA ARG A 84 -7.40 -8.77 13.60
C ARG A 84 -8.87 -8.58 13.95
N GLU A 85 -9.76 -8.53 12.96
CA GLU A 85 -11.21 -8.42 13.20
C GLU A 85 -11.76 -9.61 13.99
N ARG A 86 -11.28 -10.82 13.70
CA ARG A 86 -11.64 -12.04 14.46
C ARG A 86 -11.10 -12.06 15.89
N SER A 87 -10.07 -11.29 16.18
CA SER A 87 -9.40 -11.25 17.49
C SER A 87 -9.94 -10.13 18.41
N LYS A 88 -10.91 -9.33 17.94
CA LYS A 88 -11.65 -8.34 18.73
C LYS A 88 -12.86 -8.99 19.41
#